data_AF-A0A949CN68-F1
#
_entry.id   AF-A0A949CN68-F1
#
_cell.length_a   1.000
_cell.length_b   1.000
_cell.length_c   1.000
_cell.angle_alpha   90.00
_cell.angle_beta   90.00
_cell.angle_gamma   90.00
#
_symmetry.space_group_name_H-M   'P 1'
#
loop_
_entity.id
_entity.type
_entity.pdbx_description
1 polymer ?
#
loop_
_entity_poly.entity_id
_entity_poly.type
_entity_poly.pdbx_seq_one_letter_code
_entity_poly.pdbx_strand_id
1 'polypeptide(L)'
;MLRQVTERLRAGFAALQKRRGPRLLPKRLSAIPRSFVRLEPRRLLAVDAFFGAGALSIEITSVGEQHANLIANGSDFFVDANNDSLFNPLSELSASLDSLERIQVTSADQVGVFRWIGDFTAAPLSGLTALDIQDIQSVEIQASANVLGQASVFASDSVGFHSAISFQGDLIVELGPGGSISDSATSQVTVLGNLSLRTNSSLSLGDEST
;
A
#
# COMPACT_ATOMS: atom_id res chain seq x y z
N MET A 1 -77.32 62.31 19.91
CA MET A 1 -76.46 61.36 19.14
C MET A 1 -74.98 61.71 19.28
N LEU A 2 -74.44 61.88 20.50
CA LEU A 2 -73.00 62.16 20.71
C LEU A 2 -72.50 61.74 22.11
N ARG A 3 -73.09 60.69 22.69
CA ARG A 3 -72.76 60.19 24.05
C ARG A 3 -72.62 58.67 24.17
N GLN A 4 -72.58 57.93 23.05
CA GLN A 4 -72.48 56.46 23.05
C GLN A 4 -71.20 55.91 22.38
N VAL A 5 -70.27 56.77 21.95
CA VAL A 5 -69.02 56.33 21.30
C VAL A 5 -67.81 56.36 22.27
N THR A 6 -67.96 56.96 23.45
CA THR A 6 -66.82 57.23 24.35
C THR A 6 -66.53 56.17 25.43
N GLU A 7 -67.23 55.03 25.45
CA GLU A 7 -66.94 53.94 26.41
C GLU A 7 -66.34 52.67 25.79
N ARG A 8 -66.36 52.49 24.47
CA ARG A 8 -65.77 51.30 23.83
C ARG A 8 -64.25 51.36 23.61
N LEU A 9 -63.60 52.50 23.85
CA LEU A 9 -62.15 52.64 23.73
C LEU A 9 -61.37 52.47 25.05
N ARG A 10 -62.04 52.29 26.20
CA ARG A 10 -61.36 52.08 27.49
C ARG A 10 -61.22 50.62 27.93
N ALA A 11 -61.90 49.67 27.28
CA ALA A 11 -61.77 48.23 27.60
C ALA A 11 -60.76 47.49 26.70
N GLY A 12 -60.32 48.07 25.57
CA GLY A 12 -59.40 47.41 24.64
C GLY A 12 -57.91 47.48 25.01
N PHE A 13 -57.52 48.38 25.91
CA PHE A 13 -56.12 48.62 26.25
C PHE A 13 -55.61 47.90 27.51
N ALA A 14 -56.47 47.13 28.19
CA ALA A 14 -56.10 46.39 29.42
C ALA A 14 -55.94 44.87 29.21
N ALA A 15 -55.96 44.38 27.96
CA ALA A 15 -55.89 42.95 27.64
C ALA A 15 -54.65 42.52 26.84
N LEU A 16 -53.58 43.33 26.83
CA LEU A 16 -52.35 43.02 26.09
C LEU A 16 -51.07 43.23 26.92
N GLN A 17 -51.16 43.08 28.25
CA GLN A 17 -50.02 43.19 29.17
C GLN A 17 -49.78 41.95 30.05
N LYS A 18 -50.21 40.75 29.63
CA LYS A 18 -49.91 39.50 30.36
C LYS A 18 -49.52 38.32 29.46
N ARG A 19 -48.63 38.53 28.49
CA ARG A 19 -47.87 37.43 27.85
C ARG A 19 -46.43 37.85 27.54
N ARG A 20 -45.66 38.10 28.59
CA ARG A 20 -44.20 37.99 28.51
C ARG A 20 -43.78 36.94 29.54
N GLY A 21 -43.93 35.67 29.14
CA GLY A 21 -43.13 34.61 29.77
C GLY A 21 -41.65 34.92 29.60
N PRO A 22 -40.77 34.29 30.39
CA PRO A 22 -39.34 34.49 30.26
C PRO A 22 -38.94 34.28 28.80
N ARG A 23 -38.36 35.31 28.17
CA ARG A 23 -37.65 35.13 26.90
C ARG A 23 -36.53 34.15 27.22
N LEU A 24 -36.72 32.91 26.83
CA LEU A 24 -35.63 31.97 26.67
C LEU A 24 -34.68 32.64 25.69
N LEU A 25 -33.58 33.17 26.22
CA LEU A 25 -32.41 33.50 25.43
C LEU A 25 -32.18 32.31 24.49
N PRO A 26 -32.01 32.50 23.17
CA PRO A 26 -31.63 31.40 22.32
C PRO A 26 -30.42 30.75 22.96
N LYS A 27 -30.63 29.49 23.37
CA LYS A 27 -29.62 28.58 23.89
C LYS A 27 -28.40 28.84 23.03
N ARG A 28 -27.29 29.27 23.65
CA ARG A 28 -26.01 29.50 22.98
C ARG A 28 -25.90 28.41 21.92
N LEU A 29 -25.87 28.80 20.65
CA LEU A 29 -25.38 27.94 19.58
C LEU A 29 -24.01 27.53 20.10
N SER A 30 -23.95 26.33 20.68
CA SER A 30 -22.71 25.68 21.04
C SER A 30 -21.90 25.78 19.76
N ALA A 31 -20.84 26.58 19.80
CA ALA A 31 -19.93 26.69 18.70
C ALA A 31 -19.57 25.25 18.37
N ILE A 32 -20.10 24.74 17.25
CA ILE A 32 -19.67 23.46 16.73
C ILE A 32 -18.18 23.66 16.60
N PRO A 33 -17.34 22.93 17.34
CA PRO A 33 -15.91 23.04 17.12
C PRO A 33 -15.73 22.62 15.67
N ARG A 34 -15.53 23.60 14.79
CA ARG A 34 -15.08 23.36 13.43
C ARG A 34 -13.63 22.95 13.60
N SER A 35 -13.41 21.68 13.94
CA SER A 35 -12.14 21.06 13.72
C SER A 35 -11.91 21.14 12.21
N PHE A 36 -11.05 22.05 11.80
CA PHE A 36 -10.48 21.98 10.48
C PHE A 36 -9.68 20.68 10.46
N VAL A 37 -10.20 19.65 9.81
CA VAL A 37 -9.39 18.51 9.42
C VAL A 37 -8.44 19.06 8.37
N ARG A 38 -7.15 19.10 8.68
CA ARG A 38 -6.13 19.39 7.69
C ARG A 38 -6.32 18.34 6.59
N LEU A 39 -6.72 18.80 5.41
CA LEU A 39 -6.74 17.94 4.24
C LEU A 39 -5.28 17.69 3.91
N GLU A 40 -4.81 16.49 4.21
CA GLU A 40 -3.50 16.06 3.74
C GLU A 40 -3.52 16.06 2.19
N PRO A 41 -2.40 16.39 1.53
CA PRO A 41 -2.29 16.30 0.09
C PRO A 41 -2.79 14.92 -0.36
N ARG A 42 -3.60 14.86 -1.42
CA ARG A 42 -3.96 13.58 -2.02
C ARG A 42 -2.67 12.90 -2.47
N ARG A 43 -2.26 11.84 -1.77
CA ARG A 43 -1.20 10.95 -2.25
C ARG A 43 -1.73 10.31 -3.53
N LEU A 44 -1.09 10.60 -4.66
CA LEU A 44 -1.27 9.83 -5.87
C LEU A 44 -0.45 8.56 -5.66
N LEU A 45 -1.13 7.42 -5.55
CA LEU A 45 -0.48 6.12 -5.50
C LEU A 45 -0.05 5.78 -6.91
N ALA A 46 1.20 5.37 -7.09
CA ALA A 46 1.73 4.98 -8.38
C ALA A 46 1.64 3.46 -8.62
N VAL A 47 0.99 2.73 -7.72
CA VAL A 47 0.97 1.27 -7.72
C VAL A 47 -0.45 0.78 -7.95
N ASP A 48 -0.63 -0.01 -9.00
CA ASP A 48 -1.85 -0.75 -9.28
C ASP A 48 -1.60 -2.24 -9.00
N ALA A 49 -2.49 -2.87 -8.23
CA ALA A 49 -2.36 -4.27 -7.88
C ALA A 49 -3.67 -5.03 -8.11
N PHE A 50 -3.56 -6.24 -8.63
CA PHE A 50 -4.67 -7.15 -8.88
C PHE A 50 -4.32 -8.57 -8.43
N PHE A 51 -5.27 -9.25 -7.78
CA PHE A 51 -5.12 -10.65 -7.41
C PHE A 51 -6.31 -11.46 -7.92
N GLY A 52 -6.03 -12.55 -8.65
CA GLY A 52 -7.05 -13.44 -9.16
C GLY A 52 -6.47 -14.76 -9.65
N ALA A 53 -7.20 -15.86 -9.41
CA ALA A 53 -6.79 -17.21 -9.79
C ALA A 53 -5.33 -17.54 -9.38
N GLY A 54 -4.98 -17.16 -8.14
CA GLY A 54 -3.67 -17.37 -7.54
C GLY A 54 -2.52 -16.54 -8.10
N ALA A 55 -2.78 -15.65 -9.07
CA ALA A 55 -1.77 -14.74 -9.59
C ALA A 55 -1.94 -13.34 -9.00
N LEU A 56 -0.87 -12.84 -8.36
CA LEU A 56 -0.73 -11.45 -7.98
C LEU A 56 0.01 -10.70 -9.09
N SER A 57 -0.61 -9.64 -9.60
CA SER A 57 -0.01 -8.71 -10.56
C SER A 57 0.13 -7.34 -9.90
N ILE A 58 1.33 -6.77 -9.95
CA ILE A 58 1.65 -5.43 -9.44
C ILE A 58 2.25 -4.62 -10.58
N GLU A 59 1.72 -3.43 -10.84
CA GLU A 59 2.25 -2.47 -11.78
C GLU A 59 2.70 -1.21 -11.02
N ILE A 60 3.95 -0.80 -11.20
CA ILE A 60 4.48 0.47 -10.68
C ILE A 60 4.58 1.48 -11.83
N THR A 61 3.96 2.63 -11.67
CA THR A 61 3.92 3.70 -12.67
C THR A 61 4.81 4.87 -12.26
N SER A 62 5.12 5.77 -13.19
CA SER A 62 5.97 6.95 -12.93
C SER A 62 5.30 8.07 -12.12
N VAL A 63 4.00 7.98 -11.81
CA VAL A 63 3.25 9.09 -11.19
C VAL A 63 2.89 8.78 -9.73
N GLY A 64 3.63 9.38 -8.79
CA GLY A 64 3.33 9.32 -7.36
C GLY A 64 4.41 8.63 -6.54
N GLU A 65 4.00 7.97 -5.45
CA GLU A 65 4.88 7.11 -4.64
C GLU A 65 5.16 5.81 -5.41
N GLN A 66 6.42 5.59 -5.79
CA GLN A 66 6.85 4.47 -6.66
C GLN A 66 7.34 3.27 -5.83
N HIS A 67 6.81 3.08 -4.63
CA HIS A 67 7.16 1.99 -3.73
C HIS A 67 6.02 0.99 -3.68
N ALA A 68 6.29 -0.25 -4.08
CA ALA A 68 5.37 -1.35 -3.92
C ALA A 68 5.96 -2.37 -2.94
N ASN A 69 5.34 -2.49 -1.78
CA ASN A 69 5.74 -3.45 -0.75
C ASN A 69 4.74 -4.60 -0.71
N LEU A 70 5.16 -5.82 -1.03
CA LEU A 70 4.38 -7.03 -0.79
C LEU A 70 4.73 -7.59 0.59
N ILE A 71 3.79 -7.52 1.53
CA ILE A 71 4.04 -7.81 2.94
C ILE A 71 3.17 -8.98 3.41
N ALA A 72 3.79 -10.01 3.99
CA ALA A 72 3.07 -11.07 4.69
C ALA A 72 2.54 -10.56 6.05
N ASN A 73 1.29 -10.92 6.36
CA ASN A 73 0.59 -10.55 7.58
C ASN A 73 -0.22 -11.74 8.11
N GLY A 74 0.45 -12.63 8.84
CA GLY A 74 -0.18 -13.85 9.36
C GLY A 74 -0.50 -14.84 8.24
N SER A 75 -1.78 -15.14 8.04
CA SER A 75 -2.28 -16.03 6.97
C SER A 75 -2.56 -15.31 5.64
N ASP A 76 -2.39 -13.99 5.62
CA ASP A 76 -2.71 -13.13 4.48
C ASP A 76 -1.46 -12.35 4.04
N PHE A 77 -1.54 -11.72 2.88
CA PHE A 77 -0.59 -10.71 2.44
C PHE A 77 -1.34 -9.43 2.04
N PHE A 78 -0.61 -8.33 1.95
CA PHE A 78 -1.12 -7.11 1.35
C PHE A 78 -0.05 -6.39 0.52
N VAL A 79 -0.51 -5.56 -0.42
CA VAL A 79 0.33 -4.67 -1.22
C VAL A 79 0.23 -3.27 -0.64
N ASP A 80 1.28 -2.85 0.06
CA ASP A 80 1.44 -1.48 0.54
C ASP A 80 2.04 -0.61 -0.59
N ALA A 81 1.15 0.19 -1.18
CA ALA A 81 1.43 1.13 -2.26
C ALA A 81 1.87 2.51 -1.77
N ASN A 82 1.80 2.74 -0.45
CA ASN A 82 1.92 4.06 0.16
C ASN A 82 3.18 4.20 1.04
N ASN A 83 3.88 3.07 1.24
CA ASN A 83 5.14 2.90 1.92
C ASN A 83 5.10 3.25 3.41
N ASP A 84 3.99 2.96 4.08
CA ASP A 84 3.86 3.12 5.54
C ASP A 84 3.90 1.80 6.32
N SER A 85 4.00 0.66 5.61
CA SER A 85 4.01 -0.70 6.18
C SER A 85 2.77 -1.05 6.99
N LEU A 86 1.66 -0.31 6.83
CA LEU A 86 0.42 -0.51 7.55
C LEU A 86 -0.72 -0.76 6.56
N PHE A 87 -1.43 -1.88 6.74
CA PHE A 87 -2.53 -2.20 5.85
C PHE A 87 -3.69 -1.20 5.96
N ASN A 88 -4.04 -0.57 4.84
CA ASN A 88 -5.21 0.28 4.68
C ASN A 88 -6.28 -0.39 3.80
N PRO A 89 -7.40 -0.88 4.38
CA PRO A 89 -8.43 -1.61 3.64
C PRO A 89 -9.20 -0.76 2.63
N LEU A 90 -9.03 0.57 2.64
CA LEU A 90 -9.70 1.46 1.69
C LEU A 90 -8.93 1.64 0.38
N SER A 91 -7.64 1.32 0.36
CA SER A 91 -6.76 1.61 -0.78
C SER A 91 -5.82 0.48 -1.17
N GLU A 92 -5.66 -0.54 -0.34
CA GLU A 92 -4.66 -1.58 -0.55
C GLU A 92 -5.29 -2.94 -0.81
N LEU A 93 -4.63 -3.69 -1.69
CA LEU A 93 -5.00 -5.05 -2.01
C LEU A 93 -4.52 -5.97 -0.89
N SER A 94 -5.39 -6.89 -0.44
CA SER A 94 -5.03 -8.00 0.42
C SER A 94 -5.68 -9.28 -0.06
N ALA A 95 -5.02 -10.41 0.20
CA ALA A 95 -5.56 -11.74 -0.07
C ALA A 95 -4.86 -12.80 0.79
N SER A 96 -5.40 -14.01 0.77
CA SER A 96 -4.84 -15.14 1.52
C SER A 96 -3.54 -15.64 0.90
N LEU A 97 -2.54 -15.87 1.75
CA LEU A 97 -1.26 -16.48 1.36
C LEU A 97 -1.46 -17.86 0.75
N ASP A 98 -2.31 -18.70 1.35
CA ASP A 98 -2.56 -20.07 0.88
C ASP A 98 -3.09 -20.16 -0.57
N SER A 99 -3.60 -19.05 -1.10
CA SER A 99 -4.08 -18.94 -2.47
C SER A 99 -3.06 -18.37 -3.46
N LEU A 100 -1.91 -17.89 -2.98
CA LEU A 100 -0.89 -17.25 -3.81
C LEU A 100 -0.03 -18.32 -4.50
N GLU A 101 -0.13 -18.39 -5.82
CA GLU A 101 0.60 -19.33 -6.66
C GLU A 101 1.68 -18.64 -7.50
N ARG A 102 1.48 -17.37 -7.88
CA ARG A 102 2.41 -16.63 -8.74
C ARG A 102 2.45 -15.15 -8.37
N ILE A 103 3.63 -14.54 -8.51
CA ILE A 103 3.86 -13.09 -8.36
C ILE A 103 4.41 -12.55 -9.67
N GLN A 104 3.77 -11.51 -10.20
CA GLN A 104 4.23 -10.74 -11.34
C GLN A 104 4.32 -9.26 -10.94
N VAL A 105 5.46 -8.62 -11.23
CA VAL A 105 5.70 -7.21 -10.95
C VAL A 105 6.29 -6.55 -12.19
N THR A 106 5.72 -5.43 -12.63
CA THR A 106 6.18 -4.72 -13.83
C THR A 106 6.21 -3.20 -13.63
N SER A 107 7.12 -2.52 -14.33
CA SER A 107 7.03 -1.06 -14.52
C SER A 107 7.39 -0.69 -15.95
N ALA A 108 6.41 -0.19 -16.72
CA ALA A 108 6.65 0.19 -18.11
C ALA A 108 7.72 1.29 -18.28
N ASP A 109 7.92 2.10 -17.24
CA ASP A 109 8.85 3.23 -17.23
C ASP A 109 10.22 2.88 -16.61
N GLN A 110 10.44 1.63 -16.19
CA GLN A 110 11.67 1.21 -15.48
C GLN A 110 11.94 1.96 -14.18
N VAL A 111 10.87 2.27 -13.44
CA VAL A 111 10.93 3.06 -12.20
C VAL A 111 10.49 2.25 -10.99
N GLY A 112 10.82 2.79 -9.82
CA GLY A 112 10.27 2.36 -8.55
C GLY A 112 10.96 1.18 -7.90
N VAL A 113 10.61 0.99 -6.63
CA VAL A 113 11.21 -0.02 -5.76
C VAL A 113 10.14 -1.06 -5.42
N PHE A 114 10.46 -2.32 -5.69
CA PHE A 114 9.65 -3.44 -5.22
C PHE A 114 10.33 -4.09 -4.01
N ARG A 115 9.61 -4.20 -2.89
CA ARG A 115 10.08 -4.90 -1.69
C ARG A 115 9.16 -6.07 -1.38
N TRP A 116 9.72 -7.26 -1.25
CA TRP A 116 8.99 -8.45 -0.82
C TRP A 116 9.41 -8.82 0.60
N ILE A 117 8.49 -8.78 1.57
CA ILE A 117 8.82 -8.73 3.00
C ILE A 117 7.98 -9.74 3.79
N GLY A 118 8.64 -10.52 4.65
CA GLY A 118 7.98 -11.40 5.63
C GLY A 118 8.02 -12.89 5.27
N ASP A 119 7.19 -13.69 5.93
CA ASP A 119 7.19 -15.15 5.77
C ASP A 119 6.07 -15.62 4.84
N PHE A 120 6.47 -16.15 3.68
CA PHE A 120 5.62 -16.72 2.63
C PHE A 120 5.80 -18.24 2.53
N THR A 121 6.46 -18.90 3.50
CA THR A 121 6.78 -20.33 3.40
C THR A 121 5.55 -21.25 3.39
N ALA A 122 4.41 -20.79 3.89
CA ALA A 122 3.11 -21.47 3.79
C ALA A 122 2.48 -21.42 2.38
N ALA A 123 2.95 -20.51 1.53
CA ALA A 123 2.42 -20.26 0.18
C ALA A 123 3.48 -20.54 -0.89
N PRO A 124 3.68 -21.81 -1.28
CA PRO A 124 4.66 -22.13 -2.30
C PRO A 124 4.22 -21.58 -3.66
N LEU A 125 5.05 -20.73 -4.27
CA LEU A 125 4.75 -20.21 -5.60
C LEU A 125 4.97 -21.31 -6.64
N SER A 126 3.93 -21.69 -7.38
CA SER A 126 3.96 -22.75 -8.37
C SER A 126 3.45 -22.24 -9.72
N GLY A 127 4.24 -22.38 -10.78
CA GLY A 127 3.88 -21.92 -12.11
C GLY A 127 5.05 -21.96 -13.08
N LEU A 128 4.78 -21.82 -14.39
CA LEU A 128 5.86 -21.70 -15.37
C LEU A 128 6.77 -20.51 -15.04
N THR A 129 6.15 -19.37 -14.71
CA THR A 129 6.76 -18.20 -14.08
C THR A 129 6.12 -18.00 -12.71
N ALA A 130 6.77 -18.54 -11.68
CA ALA A 130 6.27 -18.45 -10.31
C ALA A 130 6.57 -17.08 -9.70
N LEU A 131 7.72 -16.50 -10.04
CA LEU A 131 8.11 -15.14 -9.72
C LEU A 131 8.61 -14.46 -10.99
N ASP A 132 7.96 -13.39 -11.41
CA ASP A 132 8.37 -12.64 -12.60
C ASP A 132 8.38 -11.14 -12.32
N ILE A 133 9.57 -10.59 -12.12
CA ILE A 133 9.78 -9.17 -11.89
C ILE A 133 10.49 -8.59 -13.11
N GLN A 134 9.84 -7.64 -13.78
CA GLN A 134 10.30 -7.08 -15.06
C GLN A 134 10.37 -5.56 -14.98
N ASP A 135 11.40 -5.00 -15.60
CA ASP A 135 11.53 -3.56 -15.82
C ASP A 135 11.33 -2.74 -14.52
N ILE A 136 11.90 -3.17 -13.39
CA ILE A 136 11.83 -2.41 -12.12
C ILE A 136 13.15 -1.67 -11.89
N GLN A 137 13.16 -0.55 -11.16
CA GLN A 137 14.43 0.11 -10.81
C GLN A 137 15.23 -0.75 -9.83
N SER A 138 14.65 -1.04 -8.66
CA SER A 138 15.32 -1.80 -7.60
C SER A 138 14.39 -2.83 -6.97
N VAL A 139 14.95 -3.98 -6.62
CA VAL A 139 14.24 -5.11 -6.01
C VAL A 139 14.92 -5.50 -4.71
N GLU A 140 14.16 -5.53 -3.62
CA GLU A 140 14.62 -6.04 -2.32
C GLU A 140 13.79 -7.25 -1.91
N ILE A 141 14.43 -8.41 -1.80
CA ILE A 141 13.81 -9.62 -1.30
C ILE A 141 14.22 -9.80 0.16
N GLN A 142 13.32 -9.42 1.05
CA GLN A 142 13.39 -9.57 2.51
C GLN A 142 12.35 -10.61 2.99
N ALA A 143 11.98 -11.52 2.09
CA ALA A 143 10.97 -12.54 2.32
C ALA A 143 11.61 -13.92 2.47
N SER A 144 10.99 -14.75 3.31
CA SER A 144 11.25 -16.19 3.32
C SER A 144 10.19 -16.89 2.49
N ALA A 145 10.59 -17.63 1.46
CA ALA A 145 9.63 -18.21 0.51
C ALA A 145 10.15 -19.48 -0.16
N ASN A 146 9.22 -20.28 -0.67
CA ASN A 146 9.49 -21.42 -1.54
C ASN A 146 8.91 -21.13 -2.93
N VAL A 147 9.78 -21.01 -3.94
CA VAL A 147 9.40 -20.81 -5.33
C VAL A 147 9.60 -22.12 -6.08
N LEU A 148 8.53 -22.86 -6.36
CA LEU A 148 8.55 -24.16 -7.03
C LEU A 148 8.58 -24.09 -8.57
N GLY A 149 8.43 -22.89 -9.13
CA GLY A 149 8.51 -22.63 -10.57
C GLY A 149 9.79 -21.90 -10.96
N GLN A 150 9.82 -21.40 -12.20
CA GLN A 150 10.92 -20.51 -12.62
C GLN A 150 10.76 -19.13 -11.99
N ALA A 151 11.90 -18.49 -11.73
CA ALA A 151 11.97 -17.13 -11.23
C ALA A 151 12.84 -16.26 -12.15
N SER A 152 12.31 -15.08 -12.49
CA SER A 152 13.03 -14.03 -13.21
C SER A 152 12.95 -12.71 -12.46
N VAL A 153 14.09 -12.04 -12.35
CA VAL A 153 14.19 -10.69 -11.80
C VAL A 153 15.03 -9.84 -12.73
N PHE A 154 14.39 -8.85 -13.36
CA PHE A 154 15.03 -7.87 -14.21
C PHE A 154 14.89 -6.49 -13.57
N ALA A 155 16.02 -5.93 -13.14
CA ALA A 155 16.08 -4.62 -12.50
C ALA A 155 17.10 -3.70 -13.19
N SER A 156 16.90 -2.39 -13.16
CA SER A 156 17.86 -1.47 -13.80
C SER A 156 19.03 -1.10 -12.90
N ASP A 157 18.82 -1.04 -11.57
CA ASP A 157 19.79 -0.55 -10.59
C ASP A 157 20.23 -1.61 -9.58
N SER A 158 19.32 -2.28 -8.87
CA SER A 158 19.74 -3.25 -7.85
C SER A 158 18.80 -4.42 -7.61
N VAL A 159 19.39 -5.55 -7.21
CA VAL A 159 18.68 -6.71 -6.66
C VAL A 159 19.39 -7.13 -5.38
N GLY A 160 18.69 -7.04 -4.24
CA GLY A 160 19.22 -7.40 -2.93
C GLY A 160 18.47 -8.56 -2.28
N PHE A 161 19.18 -9.60 -1.85
CA PHE A 161 18.64 -10.73 -1.09
C PHE A 161 18.98 -10.59 0.40
N HIS A 162 17.99 -10.49 1.26
CA HIS A 162 18.19 -10.18 2.69
C HIS A 162 17.56 -11.21 3.63
N SER A 163 17.09 -12.34 3.10
CA SER A 163 16.36 -13.38 3.85
C SER A 163 16.59 -14.76 3.23
N ALA A 164 15.95 -15.80 3.79
CA ALA A 164 16.09 -17.17 3.35
C ALA A 164 15.04 -17.53 2.28
N ILE A 165 15.44 -17.64 1.01
CA ILE A 165 14.55 -17.97 -0.11
C ILE A 165 15.06 -19.21 -0.85
N SER A 166 14.15 -20.11 -1.20
CA SER A 166 14.45 -21.33 -1.96
C SER A 166 13.72 -21.32 -3.30
N PHE A 167 14.46 -21.58 -4.38
CA PHE A 167 13.97 -21.76 -5.73
C PHE A 167 14.13 -23.23 -6.12
N GLN A 168 13.04 -23.92 -6.45
CA GLN A 168 13.02 -25.26 -7.05
C GLN A 168 12.71 -25.12 -8.55
N GLY A 169 13.70 -24.62 -9.27
CA GLY A 169 13.60 -24.19 -10.65
C GLY A 169 14.79 -23.29 -10.98
N ASP A 170 14.77 -22.75 -12.19
CA ASP A 170 15.80 -21.80 -12.60
C ASP A 170 15.53 -20.42 -11.97
N LEU A 171 16.59 -19.78 -11.50
CA LEU A 171 16.59 -18.38 -11.09
C LEU A 171 17.45 -17.58 -12.07
N ILE A 172 16.84 -16.60 -12.72
CA ILE A 172 17.52 -15.65 -13.59
C ILE A 172 17.41 -14.26 -12.95
N VAL A 173 18.57 -13.64 -12.71
CA VAL A 173 18.66 -12.25 -12.29
C VAL A 173 19.49 -11.50 -13.32
N GLU A 174 18.93 -10.44 -13.90
CA GLU A 174 19.63 -9.59 -14.84
C GLU A 174 19.45 -8.11 -14.48
N LEU A 175 20.56 -7.40 -14.55
CA LEU A 175 20.65 -5.99 -14.21
C LEU A 175 20.97 -5.11 -15.42
N GLY A 176 20.44 -3.90 -15.38
CA GLY A 176 20.82 -2.82 -16.28
C GLY A 176 22.30 -2.42 -16.15
N PRO A 177 22.78 -1.54 -17.06
CA PRO A 177 24.14 -1.02 -16.99
C PRO A 177 24.40 -0.31 -15.65
N GLY A 178 25.45 -0.73 -14.93
CA GLY A 178 25.81 -0.12 -13.65
C GLY A 178 25.16 -0.78 -12.43
N GLY A 179 24.15 -1.63 -12.61
CA GLY A 179 23.40 -2.20 -11.50
C GLY A 179 24.12 -3.29 -10.71
N SER A 180 23.73 -3.52 -9.47
CA SER A 180 24.41 -4.41 -8.53
C SER A 180 23.52 -5.52 -7.96
N ILE A 181 24.07 -6.73 -7.82
CA ILE A 181 23.48 -7.80 -6.98
C ILE A 181 24.20 -7.80 -5.64
N SER A 182 23.43 -7.81 -4.56
CA SER A 182 23.93 -7.94 -3.21
C SER A 182 23.13 -8.95 -2.39
N ASP A 183 23.73 -9.40 -1.30
CA ASP A 183 23.09 -10.20 -0.27
C ASP A 183 23.42 -9.65 1.14
N SER A 184 22.72 -10.12 2.18
CA SER A 184 23.07 -9.83 3.58
C SER A 184 23.76 -11.03 4.23
N ALA A 185 24.54 -10.83 5.31
CA ALA A 185 25.24 -11.93 6.00
C ALA A 185 24.32 -13.05 6.50
N THR A 186 23.04 -12.77 6.70
CA THR A 186 22.05 -13.76 7.18
C THR A 186 21.16 -14.30 6.07
N SER A 187 21.31 -13.80 4.85
CA SER A 187 20.54 -14.28 3.71
C SER A 187 20.96 -15.70 3.32
N GLN A 188 20.00 -16.46 2.79
CA GLN A 188 20.26 -17.78 2.24
C GLN A 188 19.45 -17.94 0.96
N VAL A 189 20.12 -17.89 -0.19
CA VAL A 189 19.49 -18.16 -1.48
C VAL A 189 19.84 -19.59 -1.90
N THR A 190 18.85 -20.48 -1.88
CA THR A 190 19.01 -21.86 -2.36
C THR A 190 18.38 -22.00 -3.72
N VAL A 191 19.11 -22.50 -4.71
CA VAL A 191 18.57 -22.77 -6.06
C VAL A 191 18.79 -24.24 -6.40
N LEU A 192 17.68 -24.97 -6.52
CA LEU A 192 17.61 -26.35 -7.00
C LEU A 192 17.25 -26.33 -8.48
N GLY A 193 18.19 -25.86 -9.30
CA GLY A 193 18.06 -25.62 -10.73
C GLY A 193 19.27 -24.86 -11.25
N ASN A 194 19.12 -24.14 -12.36
CA ASN A 194 20.17 -23.24 -12.85
C ASN A 194 20.05 -21.87 -12.19
N LEU A 195 21.20 -21.33 -11.78
CA LEU A 195 21.33 -19.94 -11.35
C LEU A 195 22.06 -19.16 -12.45
N SER A 196 21.43 -18.11 -12.97
CA SER A 196 22.05 -17.15 -13.89
C SER A 196 22.01 -15.76 -13.29
N LEU A 197 23.17 -15.21 -12.97
CA LEU A 197 23.33 -13.84 -12.47
C LEU A 197 24.07 -13.02 -13.52
N ARG A 198 23.43 -11.96 -14.03
CA ARG A 198 24.00 -11.05 -15.03
C ARG A 198 24.01 -9.63 -14.49
N THR A 199 25.20 -9.11 -14.24
CA THR A 199 25.45 -7.70 -13.91
C THR A 199 26.61 -7.18 -14.75
N ASN A 200 26.56 -5.91 -15.11
CA ASN A 200 27.63 -5.20 -15.81
C ASN A 200 28.47 -4.32 -14.87
N SER A 201 28.26 -4.43 -13.55
CA SER A 201 28.92 -3.61 -12.53
C SER A 201 29.48 -4.49 -11.41
N SER A 202 28.78 -4.65 -10.30
CA SER A 202 29.22 -5.43 -9.14
C SER A 202 28.29 -6.59 -8.83
N LEU A 203 28.90 -7.71 -8.46
CA LEU A 203 28.26 -8.86 -7.85
C LEU A 203 28.91 -9.07 -6.48
N SER A 204 28.16 -8.83 -5.42
CA SER A 204 28.59 -9.03 -4.03
C SER A 204 27.78 -10.18 -3.45
N LEU A 205 28.43 -11.31 -3.13
CA LEU A 205 27.80 -12.48 -2.55
C LEU A 205 28.60 -12.93 -1.32
N GLY A 206 27.95 -13.05 -0.17
CA GLY A 206 28.56 -13.43 1.10
C GLY A 206 29.64 -12.45 1.59
N ASP A 207 29.68 -11.23 1.05
CA ASP A 207 30.67 -10.23 1.42
C ASP A 207 30.12 -9.40 2.59
N GLU A 208 30.31 -9.92 3.80
CA GLU A 208 30.55 -9.03 4.93
C GLU A 208 32.02 -9.10 5.29
N SER A 209 32.72 -7.99 5.03
CA SER A 209 33.87 -7.61 5.83
C SER A 209 33.45 -7.62 7.31
N THR A 210 33.88 -8.67 8.02
CA THR A 210 33.84 -8.78 9.48
C THR A 210 34.55 -7.62 10.15
#